data_AF-A0A3S5YAV7-F1
#
_entry.id   AF-A0A3S5YAV7-F1
#
_cell.length_a   1.000
_cell.length_b   1.000
_cell.length_c   1.000
_cell.angle_alpha   90.00
_cell.angle_beta   90.00
_cell.angle_gamma   90.00
#
_symmetry.space_group_name_H-M   'P 1'
#
loop_
_entity.id
_entity.type
_entity.pdbx_description
1 polymer ?
#
loop_
_entity_poly.entity_id
_entity_poly.type
_entity_poly.pdbx_seq_one_letter_code
_entity_poly.pdbx_strand_id
1 'polypeptide(L)'
;MASVSQWIEGARPRTLPNAIAPVFAGTGAAASLDGAVWWKALLALVVSLALIVGVNFANDYSDGIRGTDDERVGPLRLVGSGLASPASVKGAAMGCFAVAAVAGIALALVSAWWLILVGAVCILGAWYYTGGKKPYGYSGFGEIAVFVFFGLVAVLGTQFVQAGRVDWVGLLAAIAIGSYSSAVLVANNLRDIPTDTESGKITLAVKLGDARTRALHLVLLVVPFVVTLALVARTPWALVGLLALPLAVKANAPVRSGGRGPALIPALAVTGQSMLVWAAATGLALGLG
;
A
#
# COMPACT_ATOMS: atom_id res chain seq x y z
N MET A 1 8.24 -16.32 -24.21
CA MET A 1 8.23 -16.47 -22.74
C MET A 1 8.82 -15.22 -22.13
N ALA A 2 8.17 -14.64 -21.12
CA ALA A 2 8.66 -13.44 -20.44
C ALA A 2 10.01 -13.66 -19.76
N SER A 3 10.89 -12.64 -19.80
CA SER A 3 12.18 -12.65 -19.11
C SER A 3 12.03 -12.45 -17.61
N VAL A 4 13.08 -12.75 -16.84
CA VAL A 4 13.13 -12.49 -15.39
C VAL A 4 12.90 -11.00 -15.09
N SER A 5 13.49 -10.10 -15.87
CA SER A 5 13.28 -8.65 -15.68
C SER A 5 11.83 -8.23 -15.91
N GLN A 6 11.13 -8.86 -16.85
CA GLN A 6 9.69 -8.61 -17.08
C GLN A 6 8.84 -9.14 -15.92
N TRP A 7 9.19 -10.28 -15.34
CA TRP A 7 8.53 -10.79 -14.13
C TRP A 7 8.76 -9.88 -12.91
N ILE A 8 9.98 -9.34 -12.77
CA ILE A 8 10.29 -8.35 -11.72
C ILE A 8 9.43 -7.10 -11.90
N GLU A 9 9.28 -6.58 -13.12
CA GLU A 9 8.37 -5.45 -13.36
C GLU A 9 6.89 -5.82 -13.12
N GLY A 10 6.47 -7.04 -13.46
CA GLY A 10 5.14 -7.55 -13.15
C GLY A 10 4.85 -7.59 -11.64
N ALA A 11 5.87 -7.83 -10.81
CA ALA A 11 5.77 -7.72 -9.35
C ALA A 11 5.66 -6.26 -8.85
N ARG A 12 5.88 -5.28 -9.74
CA ARG A 12 5.83 -3.82 -9.53
C ARG A 12 6.65 -3.35 -8.33
N PRO A 13 7.98 -3.30 -8.44
CA PRO A 13 8.86 -2.92 -7.33
C PRO A 13 8.53 -1.54 -6.73
N ARG A 14 7.93 -0.66 -7.55
CA ARG A 14 7.45 0.67 -7.14
C ARG A 14 6.33 0.63 -6.10
N THR A 15 5.65 -0.50 -5.89
CA THR A 15 4.61 -0.65 -4.86
C THR A 15 5.13 -1.27 -3.56
N LEU A 16 6.37 -1.79 -3.54
CA LEU A 16 6.99 -2.35 -2.33
C LEU A 16 7.04 -1.39 -1.13
N PRO A 17 7.15 -0.05 -1.31
CA PRO A 17 6.94 0.90 -0.22
C PRO A 17 5.67 0.62 0.61
N ASN A 18 4.55 0.27 -0.04
CA ASN A 18 3.29 -0.01 0.66
C ASN A 18 3.33 -1.30 1.49
N ALA A 19 4.25 -2.23 1.20
CA ALA A 19 4.41 -3.43 2.01
C ALA A 19 5.41 -3.23 3.16
N ILE A 20 6.49 -2.48 2.90
CA ILE A 20 7.60 -2.33 3.82
C ILE A 20 7.29 -1.27 4.90
N ALA A 21 6.78 -0.10 4.49
CA ALA A 21 6.53 1.01 5.41
C ALA A 21 5.58 0.68 6.58
N PRO A 22 4.46 -0.05 6.38
CA PRO A 22 3.59 -0.43 7.49
C PRO A 22 4.30 -1.26 8.56
N VAL A 23 5.18 -2.18 8.14
CA VAL A 23 5.89 -3.08 9.07
C VAL A 23 6.94 -2.31 9.88
N PHE A 24 7.66 -1.37 9.27
CA PHE A 24 8.56 -0.48 9.99
C PHE A 24 7.81 0.38 11.02
N ALA A 25 6.71 1.02 10.61
CA ALA A 25 5.92 1.86 11.50
C ALA A 25 5.30 1.06 12.65
N GLY A 26 4.73 -0.12 12.36
CA GLY A 26 4.15 -1.01 13.37
C GLY A 26 5.18 -1.60 14.32
N THR A 27 6.40 -1.89 13.83
CA THR A 27 7.51 -2.35 14.66
C THR A 27 8.00 -1.24 15.58
N GLY A 28 8.09 0.01 15.10
CA GLY A 28 8.40 1.16 15.96
C GLY A 28 7.34 1.39 17.03
N ALA A 29 6.06 1.27 16.68
CA ALA A 29 4.97 1.32 17.66
C ALA A 29 5.04 0.17 18.69
N ALA A 30 5.42 -1.04 18.28
CA ALA A 30 5.66 -2.15 19.21
C ALA A 30 6.89 -1.92 20.11
N ALA A 31 7.97 -1.37 19.54
CA ALA A 31 9.18 -1.01 20.27
C ALA A 31 8.90 0.04 21.34
N SER A 32 8.02 1.01 21.05
CA SER A 32 7.58 2.00 22.03
C SER A 32 6.80 1.37 23.21
N LEU A 33 6.38 0.11 23.12
CA LEU A 33 5.75 -0.63 24.20
C LEU A 33 6.69 -1.68 24.83
N ASP A 34 7.99 -1.60 24.56
CA ASP A 34 9.00 -2.61 24.93
C ASP A 34 8.69 -4.01 24.36
N GLY A 35 7.88 -4.08 23.30
CA GLY A 35 7.32 -5.30 22.73
C GLY A 35 7.92 -5.70 21.39
N ALA A 36 9.03 -5.10 20.96
CA ALA A 36 9.63 -5.41 19.66
C ALA A 36 10.17 -6.85 19.61
N VAL A 37 9.79 -7.59 18.57
CA VAL A 37 10.23 -8.99 18.36
C VAL A 37 10.64 -9.16 16.90
N TRP A 38 11.96 -9.15 16.65
CA TRP A 38 12.53 -9.06 15.30
C TRP A 38 12.04 -10.16 14.34
N TRP A 39 11.89 -11.41 14.82
CA TRP A 39 11.49 -12.52 13.97
C TRP A 39 10.00 -12.46 13.61
N LYS A 40 9.17 -11.90 14.50
CA LYS A 40 7.76 -11.63 14.20
C LYS A 40 7.62 -10.48 13.21
N ALA A 41 8.45 -9.44 13.34
CA ALA A 41 8.53 -8.36 12.35
C ALA A 41 8.96 -8.89 10.96
N LEU A 42 9.93 -9.81 10.92
CA LEU A 42 10.37 -10.45 9.67
C LEU A 42 9.26 -11.28 9.03
N LEU A 43 8.52 -12.09 9.80
CA LEU A 43 7.37 -12.82 9.28
C LEU A 43 6.26 -11.88 8.78
N ALA A 44 6.00 -10.77 9.50
CA ALA A 44 5.02 -9.78 9.07
C ALA A 44 5.44 -9.10 7.76
N LEU A 45 6.74 -8.85 7.59
CA LEU A 45 7.31 -8.37 6.33
C LEU A 45 7.14 -9.38 5.20
N VAL A 46 7.38 -10.67 5.43
CA VAL A 46 7.14 -11.73 4.44
C VAL A 46 5.67 -11.77 4.02
N VAL A 47 4.74 -11.73 4.98
CA VAL A 47 3.30 -11.66 4.70
C VAL A 47 2.97 -10.44 3.84
N SER A 48 3.44 -9.26 4.24
CA SER A 48 3.16 -7.99 3.57
C SER A 48 3.72 -7.96 2.14
N LEU A 49 4.97 -8.41 1.96
CA LEU A 49 5.64 -8.49 0.65
C LEU A 49 4.97 -9.52 -0.27
N ALA A 50 4.62 -10.69 0.27
CA ALA A 50 3.95 -11.72 -0.51
C ALA A 50 2.54 -11.25 -0.94
N LEU A 51 1.79 -10.58 -0.07
CA LEU A 51 0.48 -10.03 -0.43
C LEU A 51 0.57 -8.90 -1.47
N ILE A 52 1.53 -7.96 -1.36
CA ILE A 52 1.66 -6.89 -2.36
C ILE A 52 2.07 -7.45 -3.73
N VAL A 53 3.00 -8.40 -3.78
CA VAL A 53 3.41 -9.01 -5.04
C VAL A 53 2.26 -9.87 -5.61
N GLY A 54 1.58 -10.63 -4.75
CA GLY A 54 0.42 -11.43 -5.12
C GLY A 54 -0.72 -10.59 -5.69
N VAL A 55 -1.06 -9.45 -5.08
CA VAL A 55 -2.11 -8.56 -5.59
C VAL A 55 -1.71 -7.92 -6.91
N ASN A 56 -0.42 -7.62 -7.12
CA ASN A 56 0.06 -7.08 -8.39
C ASN A 56 -0.11 -8.08 -9.54
N PHE A 57 0.25 -9.35 -9.33
CA PHE A 57 0.00 -10.40 -10.31
C PHE A 57 -1.48 -10.72 -10.48
N ALA A 58 -2.27 -10.74 -9.40
CA ALA A 58 -3.72 -10.92 -9.48
C ALA A 58 -4.38 -9.81 -10.30
N ASN A 59 -3.94 -8.56 -10.13
CA ASN A 59 -4.38 -7.42 -10.94
C ASN A 59 -3.97 -7.58 -12.41
N ASP A 60 -2.73 -8.01 -12.69
CA ASP A 60 -2.25 -8.22 -14.06
C ASP A 60 -3.05 -9.29 -14.79
N TYR A 61 -3.27 -10.43 -14.13
CA TYR A 61 -4.15 -11.48 -14.61
C TYR A 61 -5.57 -10.97 -14.86
N SER A 62 -6.18 -10.35 -13.86
CA SER A 62 -7.61 -10.00 -13.89
C SER A 62 -7.92 -8.89 -14.90
N ASP A 63 -7.03 -7.92 -15.06
CA ASP A 63 -7.20 -6.82 -16.02
C ASP A 63 -6.89 -7.29 -17.45
N GLY A 64 -5.85 -8.12 -17.61
CA GLY A 64 -5.46 -8.68 -18.90
C GLY A 64 -6.53 -9.60 -19.51
N ILE A 65 -7.19 -10.46 -18.73
CA ILE A 65 -8.29 -11.29 -19.27
C ILE A 65 -9.57 -10.51 -19.57
N ARG A 66 -9.71 -9.29 -19.04
CA ARG A 66 -10.86 -8.42 -19.30
C ARG A 66 -10.65 -7.48 -20.49
N GLY A 67 -9.43 -7.35 -21.00
CA GLY A 67 -9.08 -6.37 -22.05
C GLY A 67 -8.97 -4.93 -21.53
N THR A 68 -8.91 -4.72 -20.20
CA THR A 68 -8.80 -3.37 -19.61
C THR A 68 -7.41 -2.75 -19.84
N ASP A 69 -6.43 -3.54 -20.26
CA ASP A 69 -5.05 -3.10 -20.50
C ASP A 69 -4.74 -2.79 -21.98
N ASP A 70 -5.70 -2.87 -22.92
CA ASP A 70 -5.44 -2.78 -24.37
C ASP A 70 -5.01 -1.37 -24.85
N GLU A 71 -5.53 -0.29 -24.23
CA GLU A 71 -5.19 1.11 -24.56
C GLU A 71 -4.64 1.89 -23.35
N ARG A 72 -3.84 1.24 -22.50
CA ARG A 72 -3.37 1.83 -21.24
C ARG A 72 -2.03 2.56 -21.34
N VAL A 73 -1.97 3.76 -20.76
CA VAL A 73 -0.72 4.46 -20.44
C VAL A 73 -0.24 4.04 -19.05
N GLY A 74 0.76 3.16 -18.96
CA GLY A 74 1.27 2.70 -17.66
C GLY A 74 2.42 1.69 -17.72
N PRO A 75 2.88 1.19 -16.56
CA PRO A 75 3.92 0.16 -16.48
C PRO A 75 3.48 -1.14 -17.18
N LEU A 76 4.49 -1.89 -17.64
CA LEU A 76 4.34 -3.19 -18.32
C LEU A 76 3.34 -4.11 -17.60
N ARG A 77 2.53 -4.82 -18.40
CA ARG A 77 1.61 -5.88 -17.95
C ARG A 77 1.94 -7.18 -18.66
N LEU A 78 2.09 -8.26 -17.92
CA LEU A 78 2.49 -9.54 -18.48
C LEU A 78 1.41 -10.16 -19.36
N VAL A 79 0.15 -10.14 -18.90
CA VAL A 79 -0.97 -10.73 -19.63
C VAL A 79 -1.43 -9.81 -20.76
N GLY A 80 -1.66 -8.52 -20.47
CA GLY A 80 -2.10 -7.55 -21.46
C GLY A 80 -1.14 -7.38 -22.64
N SER A 81 0.17 -7.51 -22.43
CA SER A 81 1.18 -7.47 -23.51
C SER A 81 1.47 -8.83 -24.16
N GLY A 82 0.74 -9.90 -23.81
CA GLY A 82 0.94 -11.24 -24.38
C GLY A 82 2.29 -11.89 -24.02
N LEU A 83 3.04 -11.34 -23.06
CA LEU A 83 4.38 -11.80 -22.69
C LEU A 83 4.37 -13.08 -21.85
N ALA A 84 3.32 -13.27 -21.06
CA ALA A 84 3.08 -14.48 -20.27
C ALA A 84 1.63 -14.93 -20.36
N SER A 85 1.39 -16.24 -20.24
CA SER A 85 0.03 -16.78 -20.26
C SER A 85 -0.76 -16.33 -19.01
N PRO A 86 -2.08 -16.11 -19.12
CA PRO A 86 -2.92 -15.81 -17.96
C PRO A 86 -2.81 -16.87 -16.86
N ALA A 87 -2.72 -18.15 -17.23
CA ALA A 87 -2.56 -19.25 -16.29
C ALA A 87 -1.26 -19.15 -15.49
N SER A 88 -0.14 -18.79 -16.13
CA SER A 88 1.15 -18.60 -15.45
C SER A 88 1.11 -17.44 -14.46
N VAL A 89 0.53 -16.30 -14.85
CA VAL A 89 0.44 -15.11 -13.97
C VAL A 89 -0.50 -15.37 -12.80
N LYS A 90 -1.63 -16.06 -13.02
CA LYS A 90 -2.51 -16.53 -11.94
C LYS A 90 -1.77 -17.47 -10.98
N GLY A 91 -0.98 -18.40 -11.51
CA GLY A 91 -0.15 -19.32 -10.70
C GLY A 91 0.83 -18.56 -9.80
N ALA A 92 1.51 -17.54 -10.34
CA ALA A 92 2.40 -16.68 -9.57
C ALA A 92 1.65 -15.94 -8.43
N ALA A 93 0.47 -15.38 -8.73
CA ALA A 93 -0.37 -14.73 -7.72
C ALA A 93 -0.77 -15.70 -6.59
N MET A 94 -1.22 -16.91 -6.93
CA MET A 94 -1.58 -17.94 -5.93
C MET A 94 -0.38 -18.42 -5.12
N GLY A 95 0.80 -18.55 -5.73
CA GLY A 95 2.04 -18.87 -5.03
C GLY A 95 2.39 -17.82 -3.98
N CYS A 96 2.28 -16.54 -4.33
CA CYS A 96 2.46 -15.45 -3.37
C CYS A 96 1.44 -15.49 -2.23
N PHE A 97 0.16 -15.73 -2.51
CA PHE A 97 -0.86 -15.87 -1.46
C PHE A 97 -0.62 -17.09 -0.56
N ALA A 98 -0.09 -18.19 -1.10
CA ALA A 98 0.31 -19.35 -0.31
C ALA A 98 1.47 -19.01 0.64
N VAL A 99 2.50 -18.29 0.18
CA VAL A 99 3.60 -17.82 1.04
C VAL A 99 3.07 -16.91 2.15
N ALA A 100 2.19 -15.96 1.81
CA ALA A 100 1.54 -15.09 2.79
C ALA A 100 0.72 -15.90 3.81
N ALA A 101 -0.02 -16.91 3.37
CA ALA A 101 -0.82 -17.76 4.25
C ALA A 101 0.07 -18.57 5.21
N VAL A 102 1.16 -19.18 4.72
CA VAL A 102 2.08 -19.96 5.57
C VAL A 102 2.73 -19.05 6.62
N ALA A 103 3.29 -17.91 6.23
CA ALA A 103 3.91 -16.97 7.16
C ALA A 103 2.88 -16.35 8.13
N GLY A 104 1.67 -16.06 7.65
CA GLY A 104 0.58 -15.52 8.46
C GLY A 104 0.03 -16.52 9.48
N ILE A 105 -0.10 -17.79 9.10
CA ILE A 105 -0.48 -18.88 10.03
C ILE A 105 0.60 -19.05 11.09
N ALA A 106 1.88 -19.06 10.70
CA ALA A 106 2.99 -19.14 11.66
C ALA A 106 2.92 -17.99 12.68
N LEU A 107 2.64 -16.76 12.25
CA LEU A 107 2.42 -15.61 13.14
C LEU A 107 1.18 -15.76 14.04
N ALA A 108 0.08 -16.28 13.50
CA ALA A 108 -1.16 -16.46 14.25
C ALA A 108 -1.01 -17.47 15.37
N LEU A 109 -0.30 -18.59 15.12
CA LEU A 109 -0.06 -19.65 16.11
C LEU A 109 0.71 -19.15 17.35
N VAL A 110 1.59 -18.16 17.16
CA VAL A 110 2.45 -17.59 18.23
C VAL A 110 1.95 -16.23 18.76
N SER A 111 0.78 -15.78 18.29
CA SER A 111 0.21 -14.48 18.66
C SER A 111 -1.27 -14.58 19.02
N ALA A 112 -2.14 -14.88 18.04
CA ALA A 112 -3.56 -15.11 18.27
C ALA A 112 -4.23 -15.82 17.07
N TRP A 113 -5.06 -16.82 17.36
CA TRP A 113 -5.72 -17.65 16.33
C TRP A 113 -6.64 -16.83 15.39
N TRP A 114 -7.28 -15.78 15.89
CA TRP A 114 -8.22 -14.96 15.11
C TRP A 114 -7.53 -14.19 13.98
N LEU A 115 -6.19 -14.05 14.02
CA LEU A 115 -5.41 -13.48 12.92
C LEU A 115 -5.48 -14.33 11.64
N ILE A 116 -5.83 -15.61 11.74
CA ILE A 116 -6.11 -16.46 10.57
C ILE A 116 -7.31 -15.90 9.79
N LEU A 117 -8.36 -15.46 10.49
CA LEU A 117 -9.54 -14.85 9.85
C LEU A 117 -9.18 -13.53 9.18
N VAL A 118 -8.34 -12.70 9.82
CA VAL A 118 -7.84 -11.44 9.23
C VAL A 118 -7.01 -11.73 7.98
N GLY A 119 -6.10 -12.70 8.03
CA GLY A 119 -5.31 -13.12 6.88
C GLY A 119 -6.17 -13.61 5.72
N ALA A 120 -7.22 -14.39 5.99
CA ALA A 120 -8.17 -14.83 4.98
C ALA A 120 -8.89 -13.62 4.33
N VAL A 121 -9.33 -12.64 5.12
CA VAL A 121 -9.93 -11.40 4.60
C VAL A 121 -8.94 -10.62 3.75
N CYS A 122 -7.66 -10.55 4.11
CA CYS A 122 -6.62 -9.91 3.30
C CYS A 122 -6.43 -10.59 1.94
N ILE A 123 -6.39 -11.93 1.89
CA ILE A 123 -6.25 -12.68 0.63
C ILE A 123 -7.49 -12.51 -0.25
N LEU A 124 -8.69 -12.58 0.34
CA LEU A 124 -9.95 -12.33 -0.37
C LEU A 124 -10.01 -10.88 -0.89
N GLY A 125 -9.62 -9.91 -0.06
CA GLY A 125 -9.52 -8.51 -0.45
C GLY A 125 -8.57 -8.33 -1.63
N ALA A 126 -7.35 -8.87 -1.55
CA ALA A 126 -6.38 -8.82 -2.64
C ALA A 126 -6.94 -9.42 -3.94
N TRP A 127 -7.63 -10.56 -3.89
CA TRP A 127 -8.22 -11.15 -5.09
C TRP A 127 -9.39 -10.34 -5.65
N TYR A 128 -10.37 -9.96 -4.82
CA TYR A 128 -11.58 -9.26 -5.27
C TYR A 128 -11.39 -7.75 -5.49
N TYR A 129 -10.20 -7.22 -5.22
CA TYR A 129 -9.85 -5.84 -5.53
C TYR A 129 -10.00 -5.55 -7.02
N THR A 130 -9.48 -6.45 -7.87
CA THR A 130 -9.63 -6.42 -9.33
C THR A 130 -10.30 -7.68 -9.88
N GLY A 131 -10.31 -8.81 -9.18
CA GLY A 131 -10.92 -10.06 -9.62
C GLY A 131 -12.45 -10.11 -9.42
N GLY A 132 -13.11 -11.06 -10.08
CA GLY A 132 -14.55 -11.33 -9.94
C GLY A 132 -15.47 -10.48 -10.84
N LYS A 133 -16.80 -10.67 -10.73
CA LYS A 133 -17.77 -9.98 -11.61
C LYS A 133 -17.94 -8.49 -11.27
N LYS A 134 -17.68 -8.10 -10.03
CA LYS A 134 -17.85 -6.72 -9.51
C LYS A 134 -16.66 -6.36 -8.60
N PRO A 135 -15.49 -6.04 -9.16
CA PRO A 135 -14.31 -5.67 -8.37
C PRO A 135 -14.58 -4.38 -7.58
N TYR A 136 -14.32 -4.42 -6.28
CA TYR A 136 -14.62 -3.26 -5.43
C TYR A 136 -13.64 -2.10 -5.65
N GLY A 137 -12.45 -2.38 -6.20
CA GLY A 137 -11.50 -1.36 -6.64
C GLY A 137 -12.08 -0.44 -7.72
N TYR A 138 -13.10 -0.90 -8.47
CA TYR A 138 -13.76 -0.13 -9.55
C TYR A 138 -15.05 0.56 -9.08
N SER A 139 -15.36 0.46 -7.78
CA SER A 139 -16.61 0.98 -7.20
C SER A 139 -16.40 2.26 -6.37
N GLY A 140 -15.20 2.84 -6.41
CA GLY A 140 -14.85 4.07 -5.69
C GLY A 140 -14.52 3.88 -4.21
N PHE A 141 -14.29 2.63 -3.79
CA PHE A 141 -13.87 2.28 -2.43
C PHE A 141 -12.37 1.93 -2.34
N GLY A 142 -11.62 2.13 -3.42
CA GLY A 142 -10.22 1.73 -3.50
C GLY A 142 -9.35 2.39 -2.43
N GLU A 143 -9.47 3.69 -2.27
CA GLU A 143 -8.71 4.49 -1.29
C GLU A 143 -9.04 4.06 0.14
N ILE A 144 -10.31 3.81 0.45
CA ILE A 144 -10.73 3.32 1.78
C ILE A 144 -10.14 1.93 2.03
N ALA A 145 -10.21 1.02 1.07
CA ALA A 145 -9.65 -0.31 1.21
C ALA A 145 -8.12 -0.24 1.39
N VAL A 146 -7.42 0.59 0.63
CA VAL A 146 -5.98 0.80 0.77
C VAL A 146 -5.64 1.36 2.16
N PHE A 147 -6.40 2.34 2.65
CA PHE A 147 -6.24 2.87 4.01
C PHE A 147 -6.40 1.79 5.07
N VAL A 148 -7.44 0.95 4.94
CA VAL A 148 -7.73 -0.12 5.89
C VAL A 148 -6.66 -1.21 5.85
N PHE A 149 -6.32 -1.74 4.67
CA PHE A 149 -5.39 -2.88 4.57
C PHE A 149 -3.94 -2.49 4.84
N PHE A 150 -3.46 -1.39 4.26
CA PHE A 150 -2.06 -0.96 4.42
C PHE A 150 -1.82 -0.10 5.66
N GLY A 151 -2.81 0.70 6.06
CA GLY A 151 -2.76 1.45 7.31
C GLY A 151 -3.14 0.58 8.49
N LEU A 152 -4.45 0.41 8.71
CA LEU A 152 -4.98 -0.22 9.92
C LEU A 152 -4.51 -1.67 10.08
N VAL A 153 -4.77 -2.55 9.12
CA VAL A 153 -4.49 -3.98 9.26
C VAL A 153 -2.99 -4.26 9.32
N ALA A 154 -2.20 -3.71 8.39
CA ALA A 154 -0.77 -4.02 8.34
C ALA A 154 0.02 -3.40 9.51
N VAL A 155 -0.22 -2.12 9.85
CA VAL A 155 0.48 -1.45 10.96
C VAL A 155 0.04 -2.02 12.32
N LEU A 156 -1.26 -2.05 12.59
CA LEU A 156 -1.78 -2.53 13.87
C LEU A 156 -1.59 -4.03 14.03
N GLY A 157 -1.72 -4.80 12.96
CA GLY A 157 -1.40 -6.22 12.95
C GLY A 157 0.07 -6.47 13.33
N THR A 158 0.98 -5.69 12.74
CA THR A 158 2.42 -5.77 13.05
C THR A 158 2.71 -5.36 14.49
N GLN A 159 2.05 -4.32 15.01
CA GLN A 159 2.18 -3.94 16.42
C GLN A 159 1.67 -5.06 17.34
N PHE A 160 0.46 -5.57 17.05
CA PHE A 160 -0.21 -6.57 17.87
C PHE A 160 0.58 -7.89 17.94
N VAL A 161 1.06 -8.42 16.82
CA VAL A 161 1.80 -9.69 16.84
C VAL A 161 3.08 -9.60 17.67
N GLN A 162 3.71 -8.42 17.70
CA GLN A 162 4.93 -8.17 18.46
C GLN A 162 4.64 -7.88 19.94
N ALA A 163 3.82 -6.88 20.24
CA ALA A 163 3.60 -6.35 21.59
C ALA A 163 2.38 -6.94 22.31
N GLY A 164 1.58 -7.78 21.66
CA GLY A 164 0.37 -8.39 22.23
C GLY A 164 -0.81 -7.43 22.43
N ARG A 165 -0.66 -6.15 22.07
CA ARG A 165 -1.69 -5.12 22.15
C ARG A 165 -1.43 -4.02 21.12
N VAL A 166 -2.46 -3.20 20.90
CA VAL A 166 -2.43 -1.99 20.08
C VAL A 166 -2.78 -0.80 20.95
N ASP A 167 -2.12 0.33 20.71
CA ASP A 167 -2.30 1.56 21.47
C ASP A 167 -2.47 2.77 20.53
N TRP A 168 -2.53 3.97 21.11
CA TRP A 168 -2.71 5.19 20.34
C TRP A 168 -1.51 5.51 19.43
N VAL A 169 -0.28 5.13 19.80
CA VAL A 169 0.91 5.31 18.96
C VAL A 169 0.76 4.50 17.67
N GLY A 170 0.38 3.23 17.79
CA GLY A 170 0.10 2.38 16.64
C GLY A 170 -1.06 2.88 15.79
N LEU A 171 -2.14 3.38 16.40
CA LEU A 171 -3.27 3.96 15.68
C LEU A 171 -2.87 5.18 14.86
N LEU A 172 -2.08 6.10 15.43
CA LEU A 172 -1.58 7.26 14.72
C LEU A 172 -0.65 6.86 13.57
N ALA A 173 0.26 5.89 13.80
CA ALA A 173 1.12 5.35 12.75
C ALA A 173 0.31 4.71 11.62
N ALA A 174 -0.76 3.98 11.95
CA ALA A 174 -1.66 3.37 10.97
C ALA A 174 -2.40 4.42 10.13
N ILE A 175 -2.83 5.52 10.74
CA ILE A 175 -3.47 6.64 10.03
C ILE A 175 -2.48 7.31 9.07
N ALA A 176 -1.24 7.55 9.50
CA ALA A 176 -0.21 8.14 8.64
C ALA A 176 0.11 7.25 7.43
N ILE A 177 0.37 5.96 7.65
CA ILE A 177 0.67 5.00 6.58
C ILE A 177 -0.53 4.82 5.66
N GLY A 178 -1.74 4.64 6.21
CA GLY A 178 -2.97 4.52 5.42
C GLY A 178 -3.22 5.76 4.55
N SER A 179 -2.90 6.96 5.06
CA SER A 179 -3.00 8.21 4.30
C SER A 179 -1.99 8.27 3.15
N TYR A 180 -0.73 7.91 3.40
CA TYR A 180 0.28 7.82 2.34
C TYR A 180 -0.08 6.80 1.26
N SER A 181 -0.46 5.57 1.65
CA SER A 181 -0.86 4.53 0.69
C SER A 181 -2.07 4.97 -0.14
N SER A 182 -3.04 5.64 0.49
CA SER A 182 -4.18 6.23 -0.20
C SER A 182 -3.76 7.35 -1.14
N ALA A 183 -2.81 8.21 -0.76
CA ALA A 183 -2.29 9.27 -1.62
C ALA A 183 -1.62 8.69 -2.89
N VAL A 184 -0.88 7.58 -2.78
CA VAL A 184 -0.34 6.87 -3.96
C VAL A 184 -1.47 6.46 -4.91
N LEU A 185 -2.56 5.88 -4.39
CA LEU A 185 -3.69 5.45 -5.21
C LEU A 185 -4.47 6.65 -5.79
N VAL A 186 -4.67 7.72 -5.01
CA VAL A 186 -5.32 8.95 -5.47
C VAL A 186 -4.53 9.57 -6.61
N ALA A 187 -3.20 9.63 -6.54
CA ALA A 187 -2.36 10.14 -7.62
C ALA A 187 -2.48 9.26 -8.89
N ASN A 188 -2.58 7.94 -8.72
CA ASN A 188 -2.85 7.03 -9.83
C ASN A 188 -4.23 7.29 -10.46
N ASN A 189 -5.26 7.37 -9.65
CA ASN A 189 -6.64 7.55 -10.12
C ASN A 189 -6.87 8.95 -10.70
N LEU A 190 -6.16 9.97 -10.22
CA LEU A 190 -6.14 11.32 -10.80
C LEU A 190 -5.59 11.31 -12.23
N ARG A 191 -4.51 10.56 -12.47
CA ARG A 191 -3.93 10.39 -13.81
C ARG A 191 -4.93 9.75 -14.76
N ASP A 192 -5.65 8.76 -14.25
CA ASP A 192 -6.48 7.86 -15.04
C ASP A 192 -7.93 8.36 -15.16
N ILE A 193 -8.30 9.55 -14.64
CA ILE A 193 -9.68 10.08 -14.74
C ILE A 193 -10.24 10.02 -16.18
N PRO A 194 -9.55 10.48 -17.24
CA PRO A 194 -10.10 10.46 -18.59
C PRO A 194 -10.44 9.04 -19.05
N THR A 195 -9.47 8.11 -18.96
CA THR A 195 -9.62 6.72 -19.40
C THR A 195 -10.58 5.92 -18.51
N ASP A 196 -10.60 6.17 -17.21
CA ASP A 196 -11.54 5.53 -16.27
C ASP A 196 -12.99 5.98 -16.56
N THR A 197 -13.18 7.24 -16.98
CA THR A 197 -14.49 7.76 -17.37
C THR A 197 -14.99 7.10 -18.65
N GLU A 198 -14.13 6.98 -19.67
CA GLU A 198 -14.46 6.35 -20.96
C GLU A 198 -14.77 4.85 -20.82
N SER A 199 -14.04 4.15 -19.95
CA SER A 199 -14.24 2.70 -19.69
C SER A 199 -15.35 2.38 -18.69
N GLY A 200 -16.00 3.39 -18.11
CA GLY A 200 -17.08 3.21 -17.12
C GLY A 200 -16.59 2.77 -15.73
N LYS A 201 -15.29 2.91 -15.43
CA LYS A 201 -14.69 2.57 -14.13
C LYS A 201 -14.89 3.72 -13.15
N ILE A 202 -15.77 3.53 -12.16
CA ILE A 202 -16.18 4.59 -11.23
C ILE A 202 -15.25 4.65 -10.00
N THR A 203 -14.02 5.13 -10.19
CA THR A 203 -13.08 5.39 -9.07
C THR A 203 -13.52 6.58 -8.22
N LEU A 204 -12.91 6.75 -7.04
CA LEU A 204 -13.18 7.93 -6.21
C LEU A 204 -12.77 9.22 -6.93
N ALA A 205 -11.69 9.19 -7.71
CA ALA A 205 -11.25 10.32 -8.51
C ALA A 205 -12.29 10.73 -9.57
N VAL A 206 -12.91 9.75 -10.24
CA VAL A 206 -14.03 10.01 -11.17
C VAL A 206 -15.23 10.62 -10.44
N LYS A 207 -15.59 10.10 -9.25
CA LYS A 207 -16.70 10.64 -8.44
C LYS A 207 -16.45 12.06 -7.94
N LEU A 208 -15.22 12.37 -7.53
CA LEU A 208 -14.84 13.67 -6.97
C LEU A 208 -14.54 14.72 -8.05
N GLY A 209 -14.06 14.29 -9.22
CA GLY A 209 -13.51 15.15 -10.26
C GLY A 209 -12.07 15.62 -9.96
N ASP A 210 -11.40 16.17 -10.98
CA ASP A 210 -9.97 16.53 -10.94
C ASP A 210 -9.61 17.45 -9.75
N ALA A 211 -10.31 18.58 -9.59
CA ALA A 211 -9.98 19.57 -8.57
C ALA A 211 -10.07 19.03 -7.13
N ARG A 212 -11.15 18.30 -6.80
CA ARG A 212 -11.33 17.72 -5.45
C ARG A 212 -10.37 16.56 -5.20
N THR A 213 -10.03 15.81 -6.24
CA THR A 213 -9.03 14.73 -6.15
C THR A 213 -7.63 15.27 -5.85
N ARG A 214 -7.25 16.41 -6.46
CA ARG A 214 -6.00 17.12 -6.13
C ARG A 214 -5.97 17.60 -4.68
N ALA A 215 -7.09 18.15 -4.19
CA ALA A 215 -7.21 18.56 -2.79
C ALA A 215 -7.09 17.37 -1.83
N LEU A 216 -7.77 16.25 -2.13
CA LEU A 216 -7.68 15.01 -1.36
C LEU A 216 -6.23 14.49 -1.27
N HIS A 217 -5.51 14.48 -2.40
CA HIS A 217 -4.11 14.08 -2.44
C HIS A 217 -3.25 14.91 -1.48
N LEU A 218 -3.41 16.24 -1.49
CA LEU A 218 -2.68 17.12 -0.58
C LEU A 218 -3.05 16.85 0.88
N VAL A 219 -4.33 16.71 1.21
CA VAL A 219 -4.79 16.42 2.58
C VAL A 219 -4.14 15.13 3.09
N LEU A 220 -4.18 14.06 2.29
CA LEU A 220 -3.58 12.78 2.65
C LEU A 220 -2.06 12.87 2.84
N LEU A 221 -1.36 13.72 2.09
CA LEU A 221 0.08 13.97 2.30
C LEU A 221 0.39 14.80 3.55
N VAL A 222 -0.54 15.64 4.02
CA VAL A 222 -0.34 16.46 5.22
C VAL A 222 -0.54 15.64 6.50
N VAL A 223 -1.46 14.67 6.51
CA VAL A 223 -1.81 13.87 7.69
C VAL A 223 -0.60 13.24 8.40
N PRO A 224 0.38 12.60 7.72
CA PRO A 224 1.55 12.02 8.36
C PRO A 224 2.39 13.02 9.16
N PHE A 225 2.43 14.29 8.75
CA PHE A 225 3.16 15.33 9.46
C PHE A 225 2.39 15.86 10.67
N VAL A 226 1.06 15.92 10.60
CA VAL A 226 0.22 16.16 11.78
C VAL A 226 0.39 15.04 12.79
N VAL A 227 0.42 13.79 12.32
CA VAL A 227 0.73 12.62 13.15
C VAL A 227 2.12 12.72 13.78
N THR A 228 3.14 13.14 13.02
CA THR A 228 4.49 13.37 13.56
C THR A 228 4.47 14.35 14.74
N LEU A 229 3.73 15.46 14.63
CA LEU A 229 3.59 16.42 15.73
C LEU A 229 2.84 15.81 16.94
N ALA A 230 1.80 15.01 16.70
CA ALA A 230 1.08 14.33 17.78
C ALA A 230 1.95 13.29 18.51
N LEU A 231 2.81 12.57 17.78
CA LEU A 231 3.73 11.57 18.34
C LEU A 231 4.83 12.17 19.22
N VAL A 232 5.05 13.49 19.20
CA VAL A 232 5.93 14.19 20.16
C VAL A 232 5.50 13.93 21.61
N ALA A 233 4.20 13.73 21.85
CA ALA A 233 3.68 13.38 23.17
C ALA A 233 4.15 12.00 23.67
N ARG A 234 4.59 11.10 22.76
CA ARG A 234 5.26 9.85 23.12
C ARG A 234 6.75 10.08 23.30
N THR A 235 7.38 10.73 22.33
CA THR A 235 8.82 10.96 22.32
C THR A 235 9.19 12.16 21.44
N PRO A 236 10.00 13.12 21.91
CA PRO A 236 10.39 14.28 21.11
C PRO A 236 11.17 13.91 19.85
N TRP A 237 11.80 12.73 19.84
CA TRP A 237 12.50 12.17 18.68
C TRP A 237 11.57 11.93 17.49
N ALA A 238 10.25 11.85 17.69
CA ALA A 238 9.27 11.70 16.61
C ALA A 238 9.40 12.80 15.53
N LEU A 239 9.91 13.99 15.87
CA LEU A 239 10.17 15.08 14.93
C LEU A 239 11.10 14.70 13.76
N VAL A 240 11.91 13.64 13.89
CA VAL A 240 12.73 13.12 12.79
C VAL A 240 11.86 12.65 11.61
N GLY A 241 10.58 12.31 11.83
CA GLY A 241 9.61 12.06 10.76
C GLY A 241 9.44 13.23 9.78
N LEU A 242 9.75 14.46 10.18
CA LEU A 242 9.75 15.64 9.29
C LEU A 242 10.80 15.57 8.18
N LEU A 243 11.80 14.68 8.27
CA LEU A 243 12.75 14.41 7.18
C LEU A 243 12.06 13.92 5.90
N ALA A 244 10.84 13.37 5.99
CA ALA A 244 10.05 12.97 4.84
C ALA A 244 9.36 14.14 4.12
N LEU A 245 9.33 15.34 4.72
CA LEU A 245 8.58 16.50 4.21
C LEU A 245 9.07 16.98 2.83
N PRO A 246 10.38 17.11 2.55
CA PRO A 246 10.85 17.51 1.22
C PRO A 246 10.35 16.55 0.12
N LEU A 247 10.28 15.25 0.41
CA LEU A 247 9.74 14.26 -0.51
C LEU A 247 8.24 14.41 -0.69
N ALA A 248 7.46 14.65 0.36
CA ALA A 248 6.02 14.90 0.24
C ALA A 248 5.73 16.17 -0.58
N VAL A 249 6.50 17.24 -0.38
CA VAL A 249 6.40 18.48 -1.17
C VAL A 249 6.71 18.22 -2.64
N LYS A 250 7.76 17.43 -2.93
CA LYS A 250 8.13 17.01 -4.28
C LYS A 250 7.05 16.13 -4.91
N ALA A 251 6.46 15.21 -4.14
CA ALA A 251 5.38 14.33 -4.60
C ALA A 251 4.12 15.12 -4.99
N ASN A 252 3.80 16.17 -4.23
CA ASN A 252 2.65 17.02 -4.53
C ASN A 252 2.91 18.05 -5.64
N ALA A 253 4.15 18.25 -6.09
CA ALA A 253 4.48 19.28 -7.09
C ALA A 253 3.73 19.11 -8.42
N PRO A 254 3.70 17.93 -9.06
CA PRO A 254 2.94 17.74 -10.31
C PRO A 254 1.43 17.84 -10.11
N VAL A 255 0.94 17.50 -8.92
CA VAL A 255 -0.49 17.54 -8.58
C VAL A 255 -0.95 18.99 -8.40
N ARG A 256 -0.18 19.83 -7.70
CA ARG A 256 -0.54 21.24 -7.50
C ARG A 256 -0.36 22.10 -8.75
N SER A 257 0.56 21.74 -9.64
CA SER A 257 0.85 22.49 -10.87
C SER A 257 -0.08 22.14 -12.04
N GLY A 258 -1.14 21.35 -11.81
CA GLY A 258 -2.09 20.97 -12.86
C GLY A 258 -1.57 19.89 -13.82
N GLY A 259 -0.57 19.10 -13.43
CA GLY A 259 -0.03 18.02 -14.26
C GLY A 259 -1.12 16.99 -14.64
N ARG A 260 -0.99 16.41 -15.84
CA ARG A 260 -1.92 15.43 -16.43
C ARG A 260 -1.17 14.25 -17.02
N GLY A 261 -1.83 13.09 -17.10
CA GLY A 261 -1.28 11.91 -17.74
C GLY A 261 0.11 11.53 -17.19
N PRO A 262 1.12 11.27 -18.04
CA PRO A 262 2.45 10.88 -17.62
C PRO A 262 3.14 11.84 -16.62
N ALA A 263 2.79 13.12 -16.62
CA ALA A 263 3.36 14.11 -15.69
C ALA A 263 3.02 13.82 -14.21
N LEU A 264 1.99 13.01 -13.94
CA LEU A 264 1.62 12.59 -12.58
C LEU A 264 2.35 11.33 -12.10
N ILE A 265 3.06 10.60 -12.98
CA ILE A 265 3.82 9.39 -12.62
C ILE A 265 4.83 9.65 -11.48
N PRO A 266 5.60 10.76 -11.46
CA PRO A 266 6.50 11.05 -10.36
C PRO A 266 5.79 11.18 -9.01
N ALA A 267 4.53 11.66 -8.97
CA ALA A 267 3.78 11.81 -7.72
C ALA A 267 3.58 10.46 -7.01
N LEU A 268 3.33 9.37 -7.76
CA LEU A 268 3.16 8.03 -7.21
C LEU A 268 4.47 7.53 -6.57
N ALA A 269 5.57 7.60 -7.33
CA ALA A 269 6.86 7.07 -6.90
C ALA A 269 7.41 7.86 -5.69
N VAL A 270 7.36 9.19 -5.75
CA VAL A 270 7.89 10.04 -4.69
C VAL A 270 7.01 10.00 -3.43
N THR A 271 5.70 9.83 -3.55
CA THR A 271 4.83 9.57 -2.38
C THR A 271 5.24 8.29 -1.67
N GLY A 272 5.47 7.19 -2.41
CA GLY A 272 5.96 5.94 -1.84
C GLY A 272 7.32 6.08 -1.14
N GLN A 273 8.23 6.88 -1.71
CA GLN A 273 9.52 7.19 -1.08
C GLN A 273 9.35 8.00 0.21
N SER A 274 8.50 9.04 0.19
CA SER A 274 8.18 9.85 1.39
C SER A 274 7.63 8.97 2.51
N MET A 275 6.70 8.07 2.18
CA MET A 275 6.13 7.10 3.12
C MET A 275 7.20 6.19 3.75
N LEU A 276 8.13 5.65 2.95
CA LEU A 276 9.23 4.82 3.47
C LEU A 276 10.16 5.59 4.39
N VAL A 277 10.56 6.79 3.99
CA VAL A 277 11.42 7.65 4.81
C VAL A 277 10.71 8.00 6.12
N TRP A 278 9.42 8.36 6.06
CA TRP A 278 8.63 8.66 7.25
C TRP A 278 8.53 7.46 8.18
N ALA A 279 8.24 6.28 7.64
CA ALA A 279 8.09 5.04 8.42
C ALA A 279 9.40 4.60 9.08
N ALA A 280 10.52 4.68 8.36
CA ALA A 280 11.83 4.34 8.90
C ALA A 280 12.26 5.34 9.97
N ALA A 281 12.15 6.64 9.70
CA ALA A 281 12.51 7.70 10.63
C ALA A 281 11.67 7.64 11.92
N THR A 282 10.34 7.60 11.77
CA THR A 282 9.41 7.58 12.91
C THR A 282 9.50 6.25 13.66
N GLY A 283 9.62 5.13 12.93
CA GLY A 283 9.75 3.82 13.55
C GLY A 283 11.02 3.68 14.40
N LEU A 284 12.15 4.20 13.92
CA LEU A 284 13.39 4.27 14.69
C LEU A 284 13.27 5.20 15.89
N ALA A 285 12.70 6.39 15.70
CA ALA A 285 12.51 7.36 16.78
C ALA A 285 11.66 6.80 17.93
N LEU A 286 10.58 6.08 17.60
CA LEU A 286 9.70 5.43 18.57
C LEU A 286 10.36 4.25 19.31
N GLY A 287 11.34 3.60 18.69
CA GLY A 287 12.07 2.49 19.32
C GLY A 287 13.27 2.93 20.17
N LEU A 288 13.78 4.14 19.96
CA LEU A 288 14.98 4.66 20.64
C LEU A 288 14.69 5.65 21.77
N GLY A 289 13.50 6.25 21.81
CA GLY A 289 13.15 7.31 22.76
C GLY A 289 11.91 6.99 23.56
#